data_AF-A4N5X5-F1
#
_entry.id   AF-A4N5X5-F1
#
_cell.length_a   1.000
_cell.length_b   1.000
_cell.length_c   1.000
_cell.angle_alpha   90.00
_cell.angle_beta   90.00
_cell.angle_gamma   90.00
#
_symmetry.space_group_name_H-M   'P 1'
#
loop_
_entity.id
_entity.type
_entity.pdbx_description
1 polymer ?
#
loop_
_entity_poly.entity_id
_entity_poly.type
_entity_poly.pdbx_seq_one_letter_code
_entity_poly.pdbx_strand_id
1 'polypeptide(L)'
;MNLYNIKHPEEQVTFSQAVRQGLGRDQGLFFPEVIPKLNNINELLELPLVERSQKILGALIDGELPQATLDAMVKNAFTFTAPLEKVEDNIYALELFHGPTLAFKDFGGRFMAQALAAVRGDGKITILTATSGDTGAAVAHAFYGLENINVVILYPKGKISPLQEKLFCTLGGIFVLLRLTLISMRVRLWLSKPLMMLNCAKLSGLTLQILLISAVY
;
A
#
# COMPACT_ATOMS: atom_id res chain seq x y z
N MET A 1 -10.22 13.75 -4.47
CA MET A 1 -9.97 13.02 -5.74
C MET A 1 -11.17 12.16 -6.11
N ASN A 2 -11.63 12.17 -7.37
CA ASN A 2 -12.62 11.21 -7.87
C ASN A 2 -11.93 10.02 -8.54
N LEU A 3 -12.47 8.82 -8.31
CA LEU A 3 -11.96 7.56 -8.81
C LEU A 3 -13.10 6.76 -9.42
N TYR A 4 -12.84 6.06 -10.51
CA TYR A 4 -13.82 5.15 -11.12
C TYR A 4 -13.29 3.71 -11.14
N ASN A 5 -14.20 2.74 -11.04
CA ASN A 5 -13.85 1.34 -11.23
C ASN A 5 -13.62 1.06 -12.73
N ILE A 6 -12.44 0.54 -13.09
CA ILE A 6 -12.07 0.25 -14.49
C ILE A 6 -12.96 -0.79 -15.20
N LYS A 7 -13.72 -1.60 -14.46
CA LYS A 7 -14.69 -2.57 -15.00
C LYS A 7 -16.11 -2.02 -15.05
N HIS A 8 -16.42 -1.08 -14.16
CA HIS A 8 -17.75 -0.50 -13.95
C HIS A 8 -17.61 1.01 -13.74
N PRO A 9 -17.37 1.80 -14.80
CA PRO A 9 -17.02 3.22 -14.68
C PRO A 9 -18.07 4.09 -13.97
N GLU A 10 -19.31 3.62 -13.86
CA GLU A 10 -20.38 4.25 -13.09
C GLU A 10 -20.23 4.06 -11.56
N GLU A 11 -19.44 3.09 -11.11
CA GLU A 11 -19.01 2.99 -9.71
C GLU A 11 -17.87 3.98 -9.48
N GLN A 12 -18.23 5.14 -8.94
CA GLN A 12 -17.30 6.20 -8.58
C GLN A 12 -17.17 6.34 -7.07
N VAL A 13 -15.96 6.61 -6.61
CA VAL A 13 -15.63 6.73 -5.18
C VAL A 13 -14.60 7.83 -4.96
N THR A 14 -14.61 8.41 -3.76
CA THR A 14 -13.54 9.31 -3.31
C THR A 14 -12.29 8.52 -2.90
N PHE A 15 -11.14 9.19 -2.72
CA PHE A 15 -9.92 8.55 -2.21
C PHE A 15 -10.17 7.83 -0.87
N SER A 16 -10.84 8.48 0.08
CA SER A 16 -11.16 7.94 1.40
C SER A 16 -12.08 6.72 1.34
N GLN A 17 -13.01 6.70 0.38
CA GLN A 17 -13.85 5.53 0.11
C GLN A 17 -13.02 4.40 -0.49
N ALA A 18 -12.22 4.67 -1.52
CA ALA A 18 -11.33 3.68 -2.13
C ALA A 18 -10.33 3.08 -1.12
N VAL A 19 -9.81 3.91 -0.20
CA VAL A 19 -8.88 3.46 0.84
C VAL A 19 -9.53 2.45 1.80
N ARG A 20 -10.80 2.67 2.16
CA ARG A 20 -11.56 1.77 3.04
C ARG A 20 -12.06 0.53 2.31
N GLN A 21 -12.52 0.69 1.08
CA GLN A 21 -13.15 -0.36 0.28
C GLN A 21 -12.11 -1.31 -0.34
N GLY A 22 -10.97 -0.78 -0.78
CA GLY A 22 -9.92 -1.52 -1.48
C GLY A 22 -10.28 -1.82 -2.94
N LEU A 23 -11.19 -2.77 -3.18
CA LEU A 23 -11.60 -3.20 -4.52
C LEU A 23 -13.05 -2.80 -4.82
N GLY A 24 -13.29 -2.37 -6.06
CA GLY A 24 -14.63 -2.12 -6.58
C GLY A 24 -15.43 -3.39 -6.87
N ARG A 25 -16.65 -3.21 -7.35
CA ARG A 25 -17.52 -4.28 -7.88
C ARG A 25 -16.76 -5.15 -8.88
N ASP A 26 -17.02 -6.46 -8.81
CA ASP A 26 -16.34 -7.49 -9.61
C ASP A 26 -14.81 -7.43 -9.58
N GLN A 27 -14.26 -6.98 -8.44
CA GLN A 27 -12.82 -6.81 -8.21
C GLN A 27 -12.16 -5.88 -9.23
N GLY A 28 -12.92 -4.90 -9.70
CA GLY A 28 -12.35 -3.83 -10.47
C GLY A 28 -11.45 -2.96 -9.61
N LEU A 29 -10.41 -2.42 -10.24
CA LEU A 29 -9.49 -1.48 -9.61
C LEU A 29 -10.04 -0.08 -9.76
N PHE A 30 -9.82 0.75 -8.75
CA PHE A 30 -10.11 2.18 -8.83
C PHE A 30 -8.98 2.93 -9.53
N PHE A 31 -9.32 3.80 -10.46
CA PHE A 31 -8.38 4.61 -11.24
C PHE A 31 -8.77 6.10 -11.18
N PRO A 32 -7.79 7.03 -11.13
CA PRO A 32 -8.06 8.47 -11.20
C PRO A 32 -8.87 8.83 -12.44
N GLU A 33 -9.95 9.58 -12.27
CA GLU A 33 -10.62 10.20 -13.42
C GLU A 33 -9.70 11.21 -14.12
N VAL A 34 -8.91 11.95 -13.33
CA VAL A 34 -7.95 12.93 -13.80
C VAL A 34 -6.58 12.63 -13.20
N ILE A 35 -5.55 12.60 -14.06
CA ILE A 35 -4.15 12.59 -13.62
C ILE A 35 -3.65 14.04 -13.71
N PRO A 36 -3.27 14.67 -12.60
CA PRO A 36 -2.84 16.06 -12.59
C PRO A 36 -1.54 16.23 -13.36
N LYS A 37 -1.44 17.33 -14.11
CA LYS A 37 -0.19 17.72 -14.77
C LYS A 37 0.68 18.51 -13.79
N LEU A 38 1.89 18.02 -13.54
CA LEU A 38 2.89 18.73 -12.74
C LEU A 38 3.76 19.60 -13.69
N ASN A 39 3.65 20.92 -13.58
CA ASN A 39 4.40 21.85 -14.45
C ASN A 39 5.74 22.30 -13.84
N ASN A 40 5.97 22.06 -12.56
CA ASN A 40 7.13 22.52 -11.80
C ASN A 40 8.12 21.39 -11.48
N ILE A 41 8.40 20.52 -12.47
CA ILE A 41 9.23 19.32 -12.28
C ILE A 41 10.61 19.65 -11.72
N ASN A 42 11.29 20.67 -12.23
CA ASN A 42 12.63 21.03 -11.76
C ASN A 42 12.65 21.40 -10.28
N GLU A 43 11.69 22.21 -9.82
CA GLU A 43 11.53 22.56 -8.41
C GLU A 43 11.25 21.31 -7.55
N LEU A 44 10.41 20.39 -8.05
CA LEU A 44 10.12 19.14 -7.34
C LEU A 44 11.36 18.27 -7.18
N LEU A 45 12.23 18.21 -8.21
CA LEU A 45 13.46 17.43 -8.20
C LEU A 45 14.53 18.01 -7.26
N GLU A 46 14.47 19.29 -6.92
CA GLU A 46 15.36 19.92 -5.93
C GLU A 46 14.97 19.58 -4.48
N LEU A 47 13.73 19.16 -4.25
CA LEU A 47 13.24 18.86 -2.90
C LEU A 47 13.68 17.49 -2.39
N PRO A 48 13.88 17.34 -1.07
CA PRO A 48 14.05 16.04 -0.42
C PRO A 48 12.85 15.11 -0.68
N LEU A 49 13.09 13.79 -0.62
CA LEU A 49 12.08 12.75 -0.91
C LEU A 49 10.73 12.99 -0.22
N VAL A 50 10.74 13.30 1.08
CA VAL A 50 9.51 13.50 1.87
C VAL A 50 8.74 14.71 1.36
N GLU A 51 9.39 15.86 1.21
CA GLU A 51 8.76 17.12 0.75
C GLU A 51 8.26 17.01 -0.70
N ARG A 52 9.05 16.36 -1.56
CA ARG A 52 8.65 16.04 -2.94
C ARG A 52 7.41 15.15 -2.96
N SER A 53 7.40 14.10 -2.14
CA SER A 53 6.28 13.16 -2.03
C SER A 53 5.00 13.85 -1.54
N GLN A 54 5.11 14.76 -0.57
CA GLN A 54 3.99 15.56 -0.07
C GLN A 54 3.33 16.37 -1.19
N LYS A 55 4.15 17.02 -2.04
CA LYS A 55 3.64 17.80 -3.19
C LYS A 55 3.02 16.90 -4.27
N ILE A 56 3.67 15.81 -4.65
CA ILE A 56 3.17 14.88 -5.67
C ILE A 56 1.84 14.24 -5.22
N LEU A 57 1.81 13.70 -4.00
CA LEU A 57 0.61 13.07 -3.45
C LEU A 57 -0.49 14.10 -3.18
N GLY A 58 -0.14 15.33 -2.82
CA GLY A 58 -1.10 16.43 -2.63
C GLY A 58 -1.83 16.78 -3.91
N ALA A 59 -1.09 16.87 -5.02
CA ALA A 59 -1.68 17.07 -6.35
C ALA A 59 -2.59 15.91 -6.78
N LEU A 60 -2.22 14.66 -6.45
CA LEU A 60 -2.99 13.47 -6.82
C LEU A 60 -4.27 13.30 -5.99
N ILE A 61 -4.21 13.55 -4.68
CA ILE A 61 -5.35 13.38 -3.76
C ILE A 61 -6.31 14.58 -3.84
N ASP A 62 -5.83 15.72 -4.34
CA ASP A 62 -6.62 16.90 -4.73
C ASP A 62 -7.54 17.39 -3.60
N GLY A 63 -6.93 17.81 -2.49
CA GLY A 63 -7.62 18.49 -1.40
C GLY A 63 -8.62 17.66 -0.57
N GLU A 64 -8.72 16.34 -0.81
CA GLU A 64 -9.63 15.48 -0.04
C GLU A 64 -9.22 15.31 1.42
N LEU A 65 -7.92 15.49 1.71
CA LEU A 65 -7.37 15.54 3.06
C LEU A 65 -6.78 16.93 3.32
N PRO A 66 -6.86 17.45 4.56
CA PRO A 66 -6.12 18.64 4.94
C PRO A 66 -4.62 18.46 4.65
N GLN A 67 -3.97 19.49 4.10
CA GLN A 67 -2.54 19.40 3.73
C GLN A 67 -1.67 18.95 4.90
N ALA A 68 -1.90 19.50 6.10
CA ALA A 68 -1.18 19.11 7.30
C ALA A 68 -1.35 17.61 7.66
N THR A 69 -2.52 17.04 7.37
CA THR A 69 -2.78 15.60 7.56
C THR A 69 -1.97 14.77 6.57
N LEU A 70 -2.00 15.14 5.28
CA LEU A 70 -1.20 14.46 4.25
C LEU A 70 0.30 14.56 4.56
N ASP A 71 0.77 15.74 4.96
CA ASP A 71 2.17 15.98 5.27
C ASP A 71 2.65 15.10 6.42
N ALA A 72 1.84 14.98 7.47
CA ALA A 72 2.10 14.09 8.59
C ALA A 72 2.09 12.62 8.16
N MET A 73 1.13 12.21 7.32
CA MET A 73 1.06 10.84 6.79
C MET A 73 2.33 10.46 6.03
N VAL A 74 2.78 11.30 5.10
CA VAL A 74 3.99 11.05 4.30
C VAL A 74 5.23 11.00 5.19
N LYS A 75 5.37 11.96 6.11
CA LYS A 75 6.50 12.01 7.05
C LYS A 75 6.59 10.77 7.94
N ASN A 76 5.46 10.26 8.43
CA ASN A 76 5.40 9.06 9.27
C ASN A 76 5.59 7.77 8.46
N ALA A 77 5.22 7.78 7.18
CA ALA A 77 5.38 6.64 6.29
C ALA A 77 6.84 6.49 5.84
N PHE A 78 7.46 7.57 5.35
CA PHE A 78 8.76 7.55 4.68
C PHE A 78 9.88 7.94 5.65
N THR A 79 10.14 7.05 6.59
CA THR A 79 11.17 7.20 7.64
C THR A 79 12.52 6.60 7.24
N PHE A 80 12.72 6.32 5.96
CA PHE A 80 13.89 5.66 5.38
C PHE A 80 14.18 6.25 3.99
N THR A 81 15.37 5.99 3.48
CA THR A 81 15.89 6.58 2.25
C THR A 81 15.63 5.71 1.01
N ALA A 82 15.74 6.32 -0.16
CA ALA A 82 15.77 5.66 -1.47
C ALA A 82 16.98 6.17 -2.27
N PRO A 83 18.22 5.80 -1.89
CA PRO A 83 19.41 6.32 -2.56
C PRO A 83 19.55 5.75 -3.98
N LEU A 84 20.11 6.55 -4.87
CA LEU A 84 20.48 6.15 -6.22
C LEU A 84 21.99 5.89 -6.24
N GLU A 85 22.38 4.62 -6.19
CA GLU A 85 23.77 4.21 -6.11
C GLU A 85 24.34 3.93 -7.51
N LYS A 86 25.55 4.44 -7.78
CA LYS A 86 26.23 4.17 -9.05
C LYS A 86 26.76 2.74 -9.05
N VAL A 87 26.38 1.95 -10.05
CA VAL A 87 26.91 0.60 -10.27
C VAL A 87 28.09 0.68 -11.23
N GLU A 88 27.90 1.33 -12.37
CA GLU A 88 28.93 1.60 -13.38
C GLU A 88 28.55 2.85 -14.21
N ASP A 89 29.32 3.19 -15.23
CA ASP A 89 29.03 4.37 -16.05
C ASP A 89 27.65 4.28 -16.70
N ASN A 90 26.82 5.29 -16.45
CA ASN A 90 25.42 5.37 -16.88
C ASN A 90 24.49 4.26 -16.35
N ILE A 91 24.90 3.49 -15.33
CA ILE A 91 24.07 2.45 -14.71
C ILE A 91 24.02 2.69 -13.20
N TYR A 92 22.79 2.81 -12.70
CA TYR A 92 22.51 3.12 -11.31
C TYR A 92 21.46 2.16 -10.75
N ALA A 93 21.57 1.87 -9.46
CA ALA A 93 20.60 1.10 -8.72
C ALA A 93 19.84 2.03 -7.77
N LEU A 94 18.52 2.12 -7.95
CA LEU A 94 17.65 2.78 -6.98
C LEU A 94 17.35 1.79 -5.85
N GLU A 95 17.97 2.01 -4.69
CA GLU A 95 17.83 1.10 -3.56
C GLU A 95 16.54 1.36 -2.79
N LEU A 96 15.53 0.53 -3.03
CA LEU A 96 14.21 0.65 -2.40
C LEU A 96 14.02 -0.31 -1.20
N PHE A 97 15.11 -0.77 -0.60
CA PHE A 97 15.10 -1.81 0.44
C PHE A 97 15.64 -1.32 1.79
N HIS A 98 15.72 -0.02 2.03
CA HIS A 98 16.14 0.56 3.33
C HIS A 98 15.01 0.69 4.35
N GLY A 99 13.81 0.22 4.01
CA GLY A 99 12.67 0.14 4.92
C GLY A 99 12.75 -1.05 5.89
N PRO A 100 11.82 -1.13 6.86
CA PRO A 100 11.83 -2.14 7.92
C PRO A 100 11.73 -3.58 7.43
N THR A 101 11.27 -3.81 6.19
CA THR A 101 11.08 -5.16 5.64
C THR A 101 12.01 -5.48 4.49
N LEU A 102 13.00 -4.61 4.23
CA LEU A 102 14.02 -4.80 3.19
C LEU A 102 13.42 -4.91 1.79
N ALA A 103 12.28 -4.26 1.55
CA ALA A 103 11.59 -4.32 0.28
C ALA A 103 10.86 -3.02 -0.04
N PHE A 104 10.77 -2.69 -1.34
CA PHE A 104 10.09 -1.47 -1.84
C PHE A 104 8.62 -1.36 -1.43
N LYS A 105 8.02 -2.47 -1.00
CA LYS A 105 6.63 -2.51 -0.53
C LYS A 105 6.45 -1.75 0.79
N ASP A 106 7.53 -1.41 1.49
CA ASP A 106 7.50 -0.59 2.69
C ASP A 106 6.92 0.81 2.45
N PHE A 107 7.25 1.46 1.33
CA PHE A 107 6.67 2.76 0.96
C PHE A 107 5.14 2.63 0.85
N GLY A 108 4.70 1.65 0.05
CA GLY A 108 3.29 1.30 -0.18
C GLY A 108 2.51 1.04 1.10
N GLY A 109 2.97 0.04 1.84
CA GLY A 109 2.30 -0.46 3.03
C GLY A 109 2.19 0.59 4.12
N ARG A 110 3.26 1.35 4.38
CA ARG A 110 3.29 2.32 5.48
C ARG A 110 2.45 3.55 5.19
N PHE A 111 2.51 4.12 3.99
CA PHE A 111 1.62 5.24 3.63
C PHE A 111 0.15 4.83 3.70
N MET A 112 -0.17 3.62 3.24
CA MET A 112 -1.52 3.12 3.30
C MET A 112 -1.99 2.87 4.75
N ALA A 113 -1.11 2.45 5.66
CA ALA A 113 -1.44 2.39 7.08
C ALA A 113 -1.78 3.78 7.65
N GLN A 114 -1.00 4.80 7.28
CA GLN A 114 -1.27 6.19 7.65
C GLN A 114 -2.59 6.69 7.05
N ALA A 115 -2.84 6.42 5.77
CA ALA A 115 -4.07 6.81 5.07
C ALA A 115 -5.30 6.13 5.68
N LEU A 116 -5.25 4.83 5.92
CA LEU A 116 -6.34 4.09 6.54
C LEU A 116 -6.61 4.60 7.97
N ALA A 117 -5.57 4.86 8.76
CA ALA A 117 -5.70 5.44 10.09
C ALA A 117 -6.41 6.81 10.06
N ALA A 118 -6.13 7.63 9.04
CA ALA A 118 -6.77 8.94 8.86
C ALA A 118 -8.26 8.86 8.47
N VAL A 119 -8.69 7.79 7.79
CA VAL A 119 -10.06 7.70 7.22
C VAL A 119 -10.97 6.62 7.83
N ARG A 120 -10.44 5.72 8.68
CA ARG A 120 -11.16 4.54 9.19
C ARG A 120 -12.33 4.85 10.14
N GLY A 121 -12.30 5.97 10.86
CA GLY A 121 -13.22 6.22 11.99
C GLY A 121 -12.99 5.25 13.16
N ASP A 122 -14.00 5.07 14.03
CA ASP A 122 -13.89 4.25 15.25
C ASP A 122 -14.11 2.74 15.04
N GLY A 123 -14.40 2.33 13.79
CA GLY A 123 -14.72 0.94 13.47
C GLY A 123 -13.50 0.00 13.48
N LYS A 124 -13.72 -1.26 13.85
CA LYS A 124 -12.72 -2.33 13.67
C LYS A 124 -12.61 -2.69 12.19
N ILE A 125 -11.39 -2.71 11.67
CA ILE A 125 -11.08 -3.10 10.28
C ILE A 125 -10.24 -4.37 10.29
N THR A 126 -10.61 -5.33 9.44
CA THR A 126 -9.76 -6.49 9.16
C THR A 126 -9.11 -6.31 7.79
N ILE A 127 -7.80 -6.38 7.75
CA ILE A 127 -7.01 -6.31 6.53
C ILE A 127 -6.72 -7.72 6.08
N LEU A 128 -7.13 -8.06 4.87
CA LEU A 128 -6.85 -9.35 4.25
C LEU A 128 -5.93 -9.17 3.06
N THR A 129 -4.76 -9.80 3.10
CA THR A 129 -3.79 -9.76 2.00
C THR A 129 -3.27 -11.14 1.62
N ALA A 130 -2.83 -11.27 0.38
CA ALA A 130 -2.18 -12.46 -0.14
C ALA A 130 -0.79 -12.09 -0.63
N THR A 131 0.21 -12.89 -0.24
CA THR A 131 1.60 -12.59 -0.55
C THR A 131 2.31 -13.79 -1.19
N SER A 132 3.33 -13.47 -1.98
CA SER A 132 4.37 -14.41 -2.43
C SER A 132 5.70 -14.21 -1.67
N GLY A 133 5.69 -13.43 -0.59
CA GLY A 133 6.88 -13.06 0.18
C GLY A 133 6.71 -11.67 0.82
N ASP A 134 7.36 -10.66 0.25
CA ASP A 134 7.55 -9.35 0.89
C ASP A 134 6.26 -8.54 1.13
N THR A 135 5.19 -8.71 0.32
CA THR A 135 3.93 -7.95 0.56
C THR A 135 3.36 -8.23 1.94
N GLY A 136 3.46 -9.49 2.37
CA GLY A 136 3.06 -9.94 3.70
C GLY A 136 3.87 -9.24 4.77
N ALA A 137 5.19 -9.15 4.61
CA ALA A 137 6.03 -8.42 5.55
C ALA A 137 5.69 -6.94 5.62
N ALA A 138 5.66 -6.24 4.49
CA ALA A 138 5.35 -4.81 4.48
C ALA A 138 3.99 -4.50 5.11
N VAL A 139 2.95 -5.29 4.81
CA VAL A 139 1.62 -5.13 5.43
C VAL A 139 1.65 -5.50 6.92
N ALA A 140 2.28 -6.61 7.31
CA ALA A 140 2.34 -7.00 8.71
C ALA A 140 2.99 -5.91 9.57
N HIS A 141 4.15 -5.40 9.14
CA HIS A 141 4.88 -4.35 9.85
C HIS A 141 4.16 -3.00 9.81
N ALA A 142 3.52 -2.64 8.69
CA ALA A 142 2.83 -1.35 8.59
C ALA A 142 1.61 -1.23 9.52
N PHE A 143 0.92 -2.33 9.80
CA PHE A 143 -0.28 -2.35 10.64
C PHE A 143 -0.05 -2.96 12.02
N TYR A 144 1.17 -3.37 12.34
CA TYR A 144 1.50 -3.92 13.64
C TYR A 144 1.23 -2.93 14.77
N GLY A 145 0.54 -3.38 15.82
CA GLY A 145 0.25 -2.57 16.99
C GLY A 145 -0.81 -1.48 16.80
N LEU A 146 -1.42 -1.36 15.61
CA LEU A 146 -2.50 -0.39 15.41
C LEU A 146 -3.80 -0.90 16.05
N GLU A 147 -4.33 -0.12 16.98
CA GLU A 147 -5.62 -0.42 17.63
C GLU A 147 -6.74 -0.52 16.60
N ASN A 148 -7.70 -1.41 16.86
CA ASN A 148 -8.86 -1.68 16.00
C ASN A 148 -8.52 -2.16 14.57
N ILE A 149 -7.29 -2.63 14.33
CA ILE A 149 -6.90 -3.27 13.07
C ILE A 149 -6.47 -4.71 13.33
N ASN A 150 -7.09 -5.64 12.59
CA ASN A 150 -6.64 -7.02 12.50
C ASN A 150 -5.99 -7.25 11.15
N VAL A 151 -4.94 -8.06 11.07
CA VAL A 151 -4.29 -8.38 9.79
C VAL A 151 -4.26 -9.89 9.57
N VAL A 152 -4.72 -10.30 8.39
CA VAL A 152 -4.76 -11.69 7.94
C VAL A 152 -3.94 -11.82 6.67
N ILE A 153 -2.91 -12.66 6.71
CA ILE A 153 -1.98 -12.86 5.60
C ILE A 153 -2.11 -14.29 5.08
N LEU A 154 -2.49 -14.40 3.81
CA LEU A 154 -2.51 -15.65 3.07
C LEU A 154 -1.19 -15.81 2.31
N TYR A 155 -0.53 -16.95 2.44
CA TYR A 155 0.69 -17.23 1.66
C TYR A 155 0.80 -18.72 1.29
N PRO A 156 1.44 -19.03 0.15
CA PRO A 156 1.59 -20.40 -0.30
C PRO A 156 2.66 -21.16 0.51
N LYS A 157 2.26 -22.28 1.12
CA LYS A 157 3.13 -23.12 1.94
C LYS A 157 4.38 -23.57 1.15
N GLY A 158 5.56 -23.32 1.68
CA GLY A 158 6.83 -23.78 1.09
C GLY A 158 7.17 -23.13 -0.26
N LYS A 159 6.55 -21.99 -0.59
CA LYS A 159 6.79 -21.26 -1.84
C LYS A 159 7.31 -19.84 -1.61
N ILE A 160 7.69 -19.53 -0.38
CA ILE A 160 8.36 -18.27 0.00
C ILE A 160 9.66 -18.64 0.74
N SER A 161 10.64 -17.73 0.76
CA SER A 161 11.91 -18.01 1.43
C SER A 161 11.73 -18.13 2.95
N PRO A 162 12.58 -18.89 3.65
CA PRO A 162 12.52 -18.98 5.11
C PRO A 162 12.69 -17.62 5.80
N LEU A 163 13.49 -16.71 5.23
CA LEU A 163 13.67 -15.35 5.75
C LEU A 163 12.39 -14.52 5.59
N GLN A 164 11.75 -14.58 4.42
CA GLN A 164 10.47 -13.90 4.19
C GLN A 164 9.39 -14.43 5.14
N GLU A 165 9.28 -15.75 5.30
CA GLU A 165 8.31 -16.35 6.23
C GLU A 165 8.55 -15.88 7.67
N LYS A 166 9.80 -15.88 8.14
CA LYS A 166 10.12 -15.38 9.49
C LYS A 166 9.81 -13.90 9.66
N LEU A 167 10.09 -13.07 8.67
CA LEU A 167 9.94 -11.61 8.74
C LEU A 167 8.52 -11.14 9.11
N PHE A 168 7.49 -11.93 8.81
CA PHE A 168 6.10 -11.61 9.17
C PHE A 168 5.38 -12.68 10.02
N CYS A 169 5.89 -13.91 10.09
CA CYS A 169 5.29 -14.94 10.94
C CYS A 169 5.76 -14.91 12.40
N THR A 170 6.76 -14.10 12.75
CA THR A 170 7.32 -14.04 14.12
C THR A 170 7.07 -12.72 14.86
N LEU A 171 6.14 -11.88 14.39
CA LEU A 171 5.83 -10.58 15.01
C LEU A 171 4.98 -10.69 16.30
N GLY A 172 4.30 -11.82 16.52
CA GLY A 172 3.33 -11.98 17.62
C GLY A 172 2.07 -11.10 17.46
N GLY A 173 1.08 -11.24 18.35
CA GLY A 173 -0.15 -10.42 18.32
C GLY A 173 -1.26 -10.97 17.38
N ILE A 174 -2.25 -10.12 17.05
CA ILE A 174 -3.49 -10.48 16.31
C ILE A 174 -3.22 -10.59 14.79
N PHE A 175 -2.30 -11.48 14.43
CA PHE A 175 -2.12 -11.90 13.04
C PHE A 175 -2.71 -13.29 12.86
N VAL A 176 -3.68 -13.43 11.95
CA VAL A 176 -4.12 -14.76 11.51
C VAL A 176 -3.34 -15.10 10.25
N LEU A 177 -2.43 -16.07 10.38
CA LEU A 177 -1.59 -16.55 9.29
C LEU A 177 -2.23 -17.81 8.71
N LEU A 178 -2.72 -17.71 7.48
CA LEU A 178 -3.32 -18.87 6.79
C LEU A 178 -2.34 -19.39 5.74
N ARG A 179 -1.67 -20.47 6.12
CA ARG A 179 -0.72 -21.19 5.29
C ARG A 179 -1.47 -22.12 4.34
N LEU A 180 -1.58 -21.75 3.07
CA LEU A 180 -2.38 -22.49 2.09
C LEU A 180 -1.54 -23.52 1.33
N THR A 181 -2.07 -24.73 1.15
CA THR A 181 -1.51 -25.77 0.28
C THR A 181 -1.86 -25.49 -1.18
N LEU A 182 -1.52 -24.29 -1.67
CA LEU A 182 -1.84 -23.80 -3.01
C LEU A 182 -0.63 -23.08 -3.63
N ILE A 183 -0.57 -23.02 -4.96
CA ILE A 183 0.41 -22.20 -5.71
C ILE A 183 0.08 -20.70 -5.62
N SER A 184 1.08 -19.82 -5.77
CA SER A 184 0.95 -18.37 -5.52
C SER A 184 -0.24 -17.71 -6.25
N MET A 185 -0.47 -18.02 -7.53
CA MET A 185 -1.62 -17.48 -8.29
C MET A 185 -2.98 -17.88 -7.66
N ARG A 186 -3.09 -19.10 -7.12
CA ARG A 186 -4.33 -19.58 -6.49
C ARG A 186 -4.60 -18.93 -5.13
N VAL A 187 -3.55 -18.47 -4.43
CA VAL A 187 -3.70 -17.69 -3.19
C VAL A 187 -4.31 -16.32 -3.50
N ARG A 188 -3.90 -15.66 -4.60
CA ARG A 188 -4.51 -14.39 -5.04
C ARG A 188 -5.96 -14.56 -5.48
N LEU A 189 -6.28 -15.65 -6.19
CA LEU A 189 -7.67 -16.02 -6.54
C LEU A 189 -8.55 -16.29 -5.30
N TRP A 190 -7.98 -16.56 -4.14
CA TRP A 190 -8.75 -16.68 -2.90
C TRP A 190 -9.22 -15.33 -2.38
N LEU A 191 -8.42 -14.27 -2.52
CA LEU A 191 -8.88 -12.89 -2.29
C LEU A 191 -9.98 -12.49 -3.27
N SER A 192 -10.00 -13.13 -4.44
CA SER A 192 -10.95 -12.93 -5.52
C SER A 192 -12.27 -13.70 -5.30
N LYS A 193 -12.50 -14.27 -4.12
CA LYS A 193 -13.81 -14.81 -3.76
C LYS A 193 -14.59 -13.78 -2.92
N PRO A 194 -15.93 -13.76 -3.00
CA PRO A 194 -16.74 -13.03 -2.05
C PRO A 194 -16.50 -13.67 -0.67
N LEU A 195 -15.71 -13.00 0.17
CA LEU A 195 -15.61 -13.37 1.58
C LEU A 195 -16.74 -12.64 2.29
N MET A 196 -17.61 -13.39 2.97
CA MET A 196 -18.66 -12.87 3.86
C MET A 196 -18.04 -12.40 5.19
N MET A 197 -17.02 -11.53 5.13
CA MET A 197 -16.51 -10.83 6.32
C MET A 197 -16.95 -9.37 6.23
N LEU A 198 -17.87 -8.97 7.11
CA LEU A 198 -18.17 -7.56 7.34
C LEU A 198 -16.86 -6.84 7.78
N ASN A 199 -16.62 -5.65 7.24
CA ASN A 199 -15.47 -4.77 7.54
C ASN A 199 -14.08 -5.33 7.16
N CYS A 200 -13.96 -5.88 5.95
CA CYS A 200 -12.70 -6.38 5.41
C CYS A 200 -12.13 -5.47 4.29
N ALA A 201 -10.94 -4.90 4.50
CA ALA A 201 -10.18 -4.21 3.47
C ALA A 201 -9.23 -5.20 2.78
N LYS A 202 -9.39 -5.39 1.45
CA LYS A 202 -8.54 -6.28 0.66
C LYS A 202 -7.34 -5.53 0.13
N LEU A 203 -6.14 -6.04 0.44
CA LEU A 203 -4.89 -5.47 -0.04
C LEU A 203 -4.21 -6.40 -1.02
N SER A 204 -3.96 -5.87 -2.21
CA SER A 204 -3.14 -6.49 -3.24
C SER A 204 -2.18 -5.46 -3.79
N GLY A 205 -1.12 -5.88 -4.49
CA GLY A 205 -0.19 -4.98 -5.18
C GLY A 205 -0.82 -4.07 -6.25
N LEU A 206 -2.14 -4.13 -6.42
CA LEU A 206 -2.92 -3.39 -7.41
C LEU A 206 -3.87 -2.35 -6.76
N THR A 207 -3.85 -2.18 -5.43
CA THR A 207 -4.67 -1.12 -4.83
C THR A 207 -4.12 0.26 -5.18
N LEU A 208 -5.02 1.22 -5.37
CA LEU A 208 -4.70 2.59 -5.77
C LEU A 208 -3.57 3.22 -4.94
N GLN A 209 -3.51 2.93 -3.64
CA GLN A 209 -2.48 3.51 -2.78
C GLN A 209 -1.07 3.09 -3.20
N ILE A 210 -0.87 1.82 -3.56
CA ILE A 210 0.42 1.31 -4.00
C ILE A 210 0.82 1.97 -5.33
N LEU A 211 -0.14 2.19 -6.23
CA LEU A 211 0.08 2.89 -7.51
C LEU A 211 0.47 4.36 -7.33
N LEU A 212 -0.20 5.10 -6.43
CA LEU A 212 0.11 6.50 -6.16
C LEU A 212 1.52 6.68 -5.58
N ILE A 213 1.99 5.71 -4.79
CA ILE A 213 3.29 5.78 -4.12
C ILE A 213 4.44 5.39 -5.06
N SER A 214 4.20 4.52 -6.04
CA SER A 214 5.19 4.27 -7.10
C SER A 214 5.49 5.51 -7.96
N ALA A 215 4.73 6.60 -7.83
CA ALA A 215 5.01 7.85 -8.52
C ALA A 215 6.06 8.74 -7.82
N VAL A 216 6.52 8.39 -6.61
CA VAL A 216 7.39 9.28 -5.80
C VAL A 216 8.86 8.88 -5.75
N TYR A 217 9.21 7.65 -6.14
CA TYR A 217 10.59 7.14 -6.15
C TYR A 217 11.00 6.64 -7.53
#